data_AF-Q1JX76-F1
#
_entry.id   AF-Q1JX76-F1
#
_cell.length_a   1.000
_cell.length_b   1.000
_cell.length_c   1.000
_cell.angle_alpha   90.00
_cell.angle_beta   90.00
_cell.angle_gamma   90.00
#
_symmetry.space_group_name_H-M   'P 1'
#
loop_
_entity.id
_entity.type
_entity.pdbx_description
1 polymer ?
#
loop_
_entity_poly.entity_id
_entity_poly.type
_entity_poly.pdbx_seq_one_letter_code
_entity_poly.pdbx_strand_id
1 'polypeptide(L)'
;MNKSQRQRIKRRIEAQLTCFERQARQGQLSRGDLLRSFRLRSALARVDSESFGRCLRCEQPLNFDLLQNHPERMICGECLNRS
;
A
#
# COMPACT_ATOMS: atom_id res chain seq x y z
N MET A 1 4.94 -13.60 -2.22
CA MET A 1 3.71 -13.21 -2.96
C MET A 1 3.93 -13.43 -4.45
N ASN A 2 2.95 -13.95 -5.18
CA ASN A 2 3.14 -14.27 -6.61
C ASN A 2 2.97 -13.01 -7.52
N LYS A 3 3.34 -13.14 -8.79
CA LYS A 3 3.29 -12.03 -9.78
C LYS A 3 1.86 -11.53 -10.03
N SER A 4 0.87 -12.43 -10.07
CA SER A 4 -0.53 -12.05 -10.32
C SER A 4 -1.15 -11.29 -9.15
N GLN A 5 -0.84 -11.66 -7.91
CA GLN A 5 -1.23 -10.94 -6.70
C GLN A 5 -0.62 -9.54 -6.67
N ARG A 6 0.68 -9.40 -6.98
CA ARG A 6 1.35 -8.09 -7.10
C ARG A 6 0.66 -7.20 -8.14
N GLN A 7 0.31 -7.75 -9.31
CA GLN A 7 -0.39 -7.00 -10.35
C GLN A 7 -1.78 -6.53 -9.90
N ARG A 8 -2.52 -7.34 -9.14
CA ARG A 8 -3.82 -6.96 -8.58
C ARG A 8 -3.69 -5.79 -7.60
N ILE A 9 -2.70 -5.85 -6.71
CA ILE A 9 -2.41 -4.78 -5.74
C ILE A 9 -1.98 -3.51 -6.47
N LYS A 10 -1.10 -3.61 -7.48
CA LYS A 10 -0.65 -2.48 -8.30
C LYS A 10 -1.83 -1.72 -8.92
N ARG A 11 -2.72 -2.42 -9.61
CA ARG A 11 -3.94 -1.83 -10.21
C ARG A 11 -4.83 -1.15 -9.17
N ARG A 12 -4.92 -1.72 -7.97
CA ARG A 12 -5.70 -1.14 -6.86
C ARG A 12 -5.08 0.17 -6.37
N ILE A 13 -3.76 0.21 -6.20
CA ILE A 13 -3.02 1.43 -5.81
C ILE A 13 -3.21 2.52 -6.86
N GLU A 14 -3.04 2.20 -8.16
CA GLU A 14 -3.21 3.13 -9.28
C GLU A 14 -4.64 3.72 -9.31
N ALA A 15 -5.66 2.89 -9.09
CA ALA A 15 -7.05 3.34 -9.02
C ALA A 15 -7.29 4.27 -7.82
N GLN A 16 -6.71 3.97 -6.65
CA GLN A 16 -6.81 4.85 -5.47
C GLN A 16 -6.08 6.18 -5.68
N LEU A 17 -4.90 6.18 -6.29
CA LEU A 17 -4.16 7.41 -6.59
C LEU A 17 -4.92 8.29 -7.59
N THR A 18 -5.51 7.70 -8.63
CA THR A 18 -6.38 8.41 -9.58
C THR A 18 -7.56 9.08 -8.87
N CYS A 19 -8.15 8.40 -7.88
CA CYS A 19 -9.23 8.94 -7.08
C CYS A 19 -8.77 10.14 -6.24
N PHE A 20 -7.63 10.01 -5.54
CA PHE A 20 -7.05 11.12 -4.78
C PHE A 20 -6.67 12.31 -5.66
N GLU A 21 -6.13 12.09 -6.86
CA GLU A 21 -5.80 13.16 -7.80
C GLU A 21 -7.05 13.91 -8.26
N ARG A 22 -8.17 13.20 -8.48
CA ARG A 22 -9.46 13.83 -8.78
C ARG A 22 -9.97 14.67 -7.60
N GLN A 23 -9.91 14.14 -6.39
CA GLN A 23 -10.30 14.86 -5.17
C GLN A 23 -9.42 16.08 -4.92
N ALA A 24 -8.11 16.00 -5.22
CA ALA A 24 -7.17 17.11 -5.14
C ALA A 24 -7.62 18.27 -6.03
N ARG A 25 -7.98 17.97 -7.28
CA ARG A 25 -8.49 18.97 -8.24
C ARG A 25 -9.80 19.61 -7.81
N GLN A 26 -10.60 18.90 -7.03
CA GLN A 26 -11.87 19.38 -6.48
C GLN A 26 -11.70 20.14 -5.16
N GLY A 27 -10.48 20.24 -4.61
CA GLY A 27 -10.22 20.87 -3.32
C GLY A 27 -10.76 20.08 -2.12
N GLN A 28 -11.03 18.78 -2.29
CA GLN A 28 -11.71 17.92 -1.32
C GLN A 28 -10.78 16.97 -0.55
N LEU A 29 -9.47 17.25 -0.49
CA LEU A 29 -8.52 16.41 0.25
C LEU A 29 -8.31 16.90 1.68
N SER A 30 -8.44 15.98 2.64
CA SER A 30 -7.94 16.23 3.98
C SER A 30 -6.42 16.06 4.04
N ARG A 31 -5.80 16.55 5.13
CA ARG A 31 -4.38 16.25 5.43
C ARG A 31 -4.12 14.75 5.53
N GLY A 32 -5.08 13.98 6.03
CA GLY A 32 -4.99 12.52 6.11
C GLY A 32 -4.92 11.87 4.73
N ASP A 33 -5.73 12.35 3.78
CA ASP A 33 -5.74 11.85 2.41
C ASP A 33 -4.45 12.16 1.68
N LEU A 34 -3.89 13.35 1.88
CA LEU A 34 -2.57 13.72 1.36
C LEU A 34 -1.49 12.74 1.84
N LEU A 35 -1.41 12.51 3.16
CA LEU A 35 -0.44 11.57 3.74
C LEU A 35 -0.65 10.14 3.21
N ARG A 36 -1.90 9.71 3.08
CA ARG A 36 -2.22 8.40 2.51
C ARG A 36 -1.80 8.31 1.04
N SER A 37 -2.04 9.34 0.24
CA SER A 37 -1.61 9.37 -1.17
C SER A 37 -0.08 9.25 -1.31
N PHE A 38 0.71 9.90 -0.44
CA PHE A 38 2.16 9.76 -0.41
C PHE A 38 2.59 8.32 -0.08
N ARG A 39 1.97 7.71 0.93
CA ARG A 39 2.23 6.31 1.30
C ARG A 39 1.88 5.34 0.17
N LEU A 40 0.79 5.58 -0.55
CA LEU A 40 0.40 4.79 -1.73
C LEU A 40 1.38 4.94 -2.89
N ARG A 41 1.91 6.15 -3.16
CA ARG A 41 2.98 6.33 -4.16
C ARG A 41 4.24 5.53 -3.79
N SER A 42 4.62 5.54 -2.52
CA SER A 42 5.72 4.71 -2.02
C SER A 42 5.42 3.21 -2.15
N ALA A 43 4.19 2.77 -1.87
CA ALA A 43 3.77 1.39 -2.09
C ALA A 43 3.84 0.99 -3.56
N LEU A 44 3.42 1.87 -4.47
CA LEU A 44 3.47 1.64 -5.92
C LEU A 44 4.91 1.43 -6.41
N ALA A 45 5.85 2.26 -5.95
CA ALA A 45 7.27 2.12 -6.30
C ALA A 45 7.87 0.79 -5.83
N ARG A 46 7.36 0.24 -4.71
CA ARG A 46 7.85 -1.00 -4.13
C ARG A 46 7.12 -2.24 -4.66
N VAL A 47 5.93 -2.13 -5.24
CA VAL A 47 5.10 -3.31 -5.59
C VAL A 47 5.81 -4.29 -6.52
N ASP A 48 6.70 -3.78 -7.39
CA ASP A 48 7.47 -4.56 -8.34
C ASP A 48 8.78 -5.10 -7.73
N SER A 49 9.19 -4.64 -6.54
CA SER A 49 10.35 -5.16 -5.83
C SER A 49 10.13 -6.60 -5.33
N GLU A 50 11.23 -7.32 -5.14
CA GLU A 50 11.20 -8.70 -4.63
C GLU A 50 10.80 -8.78 -3.15
N SER A 51 11.04 -7.71 -2.39
CA SER A 51 10.71 -7.62 -0.96
C SER A 51 9.23 -7.28 -0.71
N PHE A 52 8.47 -6.93 -1.75
CA PHE A 52 7.06 -6.59 -1.58
C PHE A 52 6.22 -7.78 -1.11
N GLY A 53 5.46 -7.53 -0.05
CA GLY A 53 4.67 -8.55 0.63
C GLY A 53 5.43 -9.38 1.66
N ARG A 54 6.57 -8.89 2.13
CA ARG A 54 7.24 -9.39 3.33
C ARG A 54 7.27 -8.30 4.41
N CYS A 55 7.16 -8.71 5.66
CA CYS A 55 7.30 -7.82 6.79
C CYS A 55 8.77 -7.36 6.91
N LEU A 56 9.01 -6.05 7.03
CA LEU A 56 10.37 -5.52 7.20
C LEU A 56 11.03 -5.89 8.54
N ARG A 57 10.27 -6.41 9.50
CA ARG A 57 10.77 -6.73 10.85
C ARG A 57 11.06 -8.21 11.06
N CYS A 58 10.15 -9.09 10.65
CA CYS A 58 10.29 -10.54 10.84
C CYS A 58 10.45 -11.33 9.53
N GLU A 59 10.49 -10.63 8.39
CA GLU A 59 10.60 -11.18 7.03
C GLU A 59 9.47 -12.13 6.60
N GLN A 60 8.50 -12.37 7.49
CA GLN A 60 7.36 -13.22 7.20
C GLN A 60 6.46 -12.62 6.12
N PRO A 61 5.81 -13.46 5.29
CA PRO A 61 4.85 -12.99 4.31
C PRO A 61 3.73 -12.16 4.94
N LEU A 62 3.42 -11.02 4.33
CA LEU A 62 2.24 -10.25 4.67
C LEU A 62 1.01 -10.90 4.02
N ASN A 63 -0.11 -10.90 4.76
CA ASN A 63 -1.38 -11.39 4.26
C ASN A 63 -1.79 -10.60 2.99
N PHE A 64 -2.25 -11.32 1.97
CA PHE A 64 -2.66 -10.71 0.70
C PHE A 64 -3.86 -9.77 0.86
N ASP A 65 -4.89 -10.18 1.61
CA ASP A 65 -6.09 -9.38 1.86
C ASP A 65 -5.74 -8.09 2.63
N LEU A 66 -4.76 -8.17 3.54
CA LEU A 66 -4.22 -6.99 4.20
C LEU A 66 -3.64 -6.01 3.19
N LEU A 67 -2.80 -6.48 2.26
CA LEU A 67 -2.17 -5.62 1.25
C LEU A 67 -3.13 -5.17 0.15
N GLN A 68 -4.21 -5.90 -0.10
CA GLN A 68 -5.25 -5.48 -1.03
C GLN A 68 -6.03 -4.26 -0.49
N ASN A 69 -6.20 -4.19 0.83
CA ASN A 69 -6.91 -3.09 1.51
C ASN A 69 -5.97 -1.97 1.98
N HIS A 70 -4.77 -2.32 2.41
CA HIS A 70 -3.73 -1.45 2.96
C HIS A 70 -2.36 -1.73 2.30
N PRO A 71 -2.20 -1.45 0.99
CA PRO A 71 -0.95 -1.71 0.25
C PRO A 71 0.26 -0.94 0.78
N GLU A 72 0.03 0.15 1.53
CA GLU A 72 1.07 0.91 2.22
C GLU A 72 1.72 0.16 3.40
N ARG A 73 1.13 -0.94 3.88
CA ARG A 73 1.68 -1.73 4.99
C ARG A 73 3.05 -2.30 4.65
N MET A 74 3.97 -2.17 5.61
CA MET A 74 5.33 -2.72 5.55
C MET A 74 5.63 -3.70 6.69
N ILE A 75 4.77 -3.76 7.70
CA ILE A 75 4.95 -4.54 8.92
C ILE A 75 3.67 -5.34 9.19
N CYS A 76 3.82 -6.60 9.59
CA CYS A 76 2.68 -7.47 9.91
C CYS A 76 1.95 -6.98 11.17
N GLY A 77 0.71 -7.47 11.39
CA GLY A 77 -0.08 -7.11 12.58
C GLY A 77 0.64 -7.44 13.88
N GLU A 78 1.26 -8.62 13.96
CA GLU A 78 2.01 -9.07 15.13
C GLU A 78 3.19 -8.14 15.46
N CYS A 79 3.98 -7.76 14.46
CA CYS A 79 5.12 -6.88 14.63
C CYS A 79 4.71 -5.43 14.94
N LEU A 80 3.51 -5.01 14.52
CA LEU A 80 2.94 -3.73 14.91
C LEU A 80 2.49 -3.73 16.38
N ASN A 81 1.85 -4.81 16.84
CA ASN A 81 1.32 -4.90 18.20
C ASN A 81 2.42 -5.06 19.27
N ARG A 82 3.65 -5.38 18.87
CA ARG A 82 4.85 -5.45 19.72
C ARG A 82 5.66 -4.14 19.69
N SER A 83 4.99 -3.01 19.58
CA SER A 83 5.60 -1.66 19.52
C SER A 83 5.27 -0.87 20.77
#